data_AF-A0A957N193-F1
#
_entry.id   AF-A0A957N193-F1
#
_cell.length_a   1.000
_cell.length_b   1.000
_cell.length_c   1.000
_cell.angle_alpha   90.00
_cell.angle_beta   90.00
_cell.angle_gamma   90.00
#
_symmetry.space_group_name_H-M   'P 1'
#
loop_
_entity.id
_entity.type
_entity.pdbx_description
1 polymer ?
#
loop_
_entity_poly.entity_id
_entity_poly.type
_entity_poly.pdbx_seq_one_letter_code
_entity_poly.pdbx_strand_id
1 'polypeptide(L)'
;LMRDISANIAILDMMRGAPSIYMLYLGYDEVAHHSGPWTSDAFGDLKRLDHTFARLRTVVKEKAPRPYDFIILSDHGQSFGATFLQRYGVSLKELIEQLLPQGTTVAQSIGGDTGATGLQGVAGELANVQQHETSGAIGKAVAKQGQKWAAAGAEASDLAATAAAEASVTAYGSGNAAQVYFDLFPRRILLSELEAAYPGMVDALVQHEGIGVVGGYADDGAPVIIGKHGRRNLHTGEVTGEDPVAQYAPAAGHGAASVEKRVWQMRRVMDFPHAGDLWVISSVYEDGTVAALEELVGSHGGVGGEQTDAFVFHPPDMEVPETRNAIDVFHILDRHRGAPVVEKPVVVEERVADWAPGTMWAGIRRPGVWLSRAIRCMTLDRAAFAEVVADPYMTGPALLIALITVGVTGIARARHFDPLWIAGEFIVWIVTVLAIFGAGYVMTREGNYTKTFRALGFAHSIYIIEAVALFWPLPEVVHLLATVVGLLAAWLGAAVATKTRGVRTLLLPVVLIVVIVLTTTVVGALLAGATFTADTLLRALGMRV
;
A
#
# COMPACT_ATOMS: atom_id res chain seq x y z
N LEU A 1 1.30 -10.35 7.73
CA LEU A 1 1.70 -10.74 9.10
C LEU A 1 2.78 -9.82 9.67
N MET A 2 4.02 -9.82 9.14
CA MET A 2 5.11 -8.98 9.67
C MET A 2 4.77 -7.48 9.71
N ARG A 3 4.20 -6.93 8.63
CA ARG A 3 3.68 -5.56 8.58
C ARG A 3 2.68 -5.28 9.71
N ASP A 4 1.74 -6.20 9.95
CA ASP A 4 0.67 -6.02 10.92
C ASP A 4 1.20 -6.09 12.36
N ILE A 5 2.18 -6.96 12.61
CA ILE A 5 2.91 -7.03 13.90
C ILE A 5 3.66 -5.72 14.14
N SER A 6 4.44 -5.27 13.15
CA SER A 6 5.20 -4.02 13.20
C SER A 6 4.29 -2.83 13.50
N ALA A 7 3.16 -2.72 12.80
CA ALA A 7 2.17 -1.68 13.05
C ALA A 7 1.54 -1.75 14.45
N ASN A 8 1.30 -2.95 14.99
CA ASN A 8 0.76 -3.10 16.34
C ASN A 8 1.78 -2.68 17.40
N ILE A 9 3.06 -2.99 17.21
CA ILE A 9 4.14 -2.53 18.11
C ILE A 9 4.22 -0.99 18.08
N ALA A 10 4.22 -0.39 16.90
CA ALA A 10 4.20 1.06 16.75
C ALA A 10 2.99 1.71 17.46
N ILE A 11 1.81 1.09 17.39
CA ILE A 11 0.61 1.56 18.11
C ILE A 11 0.81 1.53 19.62
N LEU A 12 1.41 0.46 20.16
CA LEU A 12 1.70 0.37 21.59
C LEU A 12 2.67 1.47 22.02
N ASP A 13 3.71 1.73 21.24
CA ASP A 13 4.69 2.78 21.55
C ASP A 13 4.13 4.19 21.40
N MET A 14 3.26 4.42 20.41
CA MET A 14 2.47 5.65 20.28
C MET A 14 1.59 5.86 21.50
N MET A 15 0.88 4.82 21.98
CA MET A 15 0.03 4.90 23.17
C MET A 15 0.83 5.12 24.45
N ARG A 16 2.07 4.62 24.52
CA ARG A 16 3.01 4.91 25.62
C ARG A 16 3.64 6.30 25.55
N GLY A 17 3.51 7.00 24.42
CA GLY A 17 4.10 8.32 24.22
C GLY A 17 5.60 8.29 23.93
N ALA A 18 6.13 7.20 23.36
CA ALA A 18 7.53 7.07 22.99
C ALA A 18 7.99 8.29 22.14
N PRO A 19 9.19 8.85 22.37
CA PRO A 19 9.58 10.12 21.76
C PRO A 19 9.87 10.02 20.26
N SER A 20 10.31 8.86 19.80
CA SER A 20 10.62 8.58 18.40
C SER A 20 10.41 7.09 18.17
N ILE A 21 9.79 6.72 17.05
CA ILE A 21 9.45 5.35 16.70
C ILE A 21 9.96 5.13 15.28
N TYR A 22 10.93 4.22 15.10
CA TYR A 22 11.48 3.88 13.80
C TYR A 22 10.99 2.49 13.41
N MET A 23 10.36 2.37 12.24
CA MET A 23 9.75 1.14 11.76
C MET A 23 10.25 0.82 10.35
N LEU A 24 10.59 -0.44 10.13
CA LEU A 24 10.97 -0.96 8.82
C LEU A 24 9.83 -1.81 8.23
N TYR A 25 9.47 -1.55 6.97
CA TYR A 25 8.44 -2.29 6.24
C TYR A 25 9.02 -2.93 4.97
N LEU A 26 9.56 -4.14 5.11
CA LEU A 26 10.28 -4.88 4.06
C LEU A 26 9.41 -5.39 2.90
N GLY A 27 8.08 -5.36 3.04
CA GLY A 27 7.20 -6.13 2.15
C GLY A 27 7.22 -5.71 0.68
N TYR A 28 7.49 -4.43 0.40
CA TYR A 28 7.62 -3.97 -0.99
C TYR A 28 8.89 -4.54 -1.64
N ASP A 29 10.01 -4.42 -0.93
CA ASP A 29 11.32 -4.79 -1.42
C ASP A 29 11.42 -6.29 -1.77
N GLU A 30 11.00 -7.16 -0.84
CA GLU A 30 10.92 -8.61 -1.05
C GLU A 30 10.13 -8.99 -2.31
N VAL A 31 8.98 -8.34 -2.50
CA VAL A 31 8.10 -8.63 -3.64
C VAL A 31 8.68 -8.05 -4.92
N ALA A 32 9.26 -6.86 -4.87
CA ALA A 32 9.85 -6.17 -6.00
C ALA A 32 11.11 -6.89 -6.51
N HIS A 33 11.91 -7.50 -5.64
CA HIS A 33 13.03 -8.37 -6.04
C HIS A 33 12.60 -9.53 -6.94
N HIS A 34 11.48 -10.20 -6.61
CA HIS A 34 11.02 -11.38 -7.34
C HIS A 34 10.11 -11.08 -8.53
N SER A 35 9.25 -10.06 -8.41
CA SER A 35 8.24 -9.74 -9.42
C SER A 35 8.63 -8.53 -10.29
N GLY A 36 9.50 -7.66 -9.80
CA GLY A 36 9.83 -6.36 -10.38
C GLY A 36 9.13 -5.20 -9.64
N PRO A 37 9.79 -4.03 -9.54
CA PRO A 37 9.32 -2.89 -8.73
C PRO A 37 8.02 -2.26 -9.24
N TRP A 38 7.76 -2.38 -10.55
CA TRP A 38 6.62 -1.73 -11.20
C TRP A 38 5.38 -2.64 -11.37
N THR A 39 5.36 -3.81 -10.72
CA THR A 39 4.28 -4.79 -10.89
C THR A 39 3.08 -4.56 -9.99
N SER A 40 1.93 -5.11 -10.37
CA SER A 40 0.71 -5.08 -9.54
C SER A 40 0.90 -5.70 -8.17
N ASP A 41 1.82 -6.66 -8.04
CA ASP A 41 2.12 -7.36 -6.79
C ASP A 41 2.90 -6.44 -5.84
N ALA A 42 3.98 -5.82 -6.33
CA ALA A 42 4.75 -4.81 -5.59
C ALA A 42 3.88 -3.61 -5.17
N PHE A 43 3.11 -3.04 -6.12
CA PHE A 43 2.14 -1.98 -5.80
C PHE A 43 1.02 -2.45 -4.87
N GLY A 44 0.69 -3.74 -4.89
CA GLY A 44 -0.24 -4.36 -3.97
C GLY A 44 0.23 -4.22 -2.52
N ASP A 45 1.53 -4.35 -2.25
CA ASP A 45 2.08 -4.13 -0.91
C ASP A 45 2.07 -2.67 -0.49
N LEU A 46 2.38 -1.74 -1.40
CA LEU A 46 2.28 -0.30 -1.10
C LEU A 46 0.84 0.11 -0.75
N LYS A 47 -0.18 -0.42 -1.44
CA LYS A 47 -1.60 -0.18 -1.09
C LYS A 47 -1.95 -0.69 0.30
N ARG A 48 -1.40 -1.83 0.70
CA ARG A 48 -1.59 -2.37 2.06
C ARG A 48 -0.84 -1.55 3.11
N LEU A 49 0.32 -1.01 2.76
CA LEU A 49 1.11 -0.12 3.60
C LEU A 49 0.38 1.22 3.81
N ASP A 50 -0.23 1.78 2.77
CA ASP A 50 -1.08 2.98 2.88
C ASP A 50 -2.23 2.81 3.90
N HIS A 51 -2.96 1.69 3.83
CA HIS A 51 -3.97 1.36 4.85
C HIS A 51 -3.39 1.24 6.26
N THR A 52 -2.14 0.76 6.37
CA THR A 52 -1.44 0.66 7.66
C THR A 52 -1.11 2.04 8.20
N PHE A 53 -0.60 2.96 7.36
CA PHE A 53 -0.35 4.34 7.74
C PHE A 53 -1.64 5.08 8.12
N ALA A 54 -2.73 4.88 7.38
CA ALA A 54 -4.04 5.43 7.74
C ALA A 54 -4.46 5.00 9.15
N ARG A 55 -4.26 3.72 9.50
CA ARG A 55 -4.54 3.20 10.85
C ARG A 55 -3.66 3.85 11.92
N LEU A 56 -2.34 3.98 11.67
CA LEU A 56 -1.42 4.64 12.60
C LEU A 56 -1.81 6.11 12.83
N ARG A 57 -2.18 6.83 11.76
CA ARG A 57 -2.66 8.23 11.86
C ARG A 57 -3.93 8.36 12.69
N THR A 58 -4.87 7.42 12.57
CA THR A 58 -6.06 7.39 13.43
C THR A 58 -5.70 7.21 14.90
N VAL A 59 -4.75 6.33 15.22
CA VAL A 59 -4.27 6.14 16.60
C VAL A 59 -3.62 7.41 17.14
N VAL A 60 -2.77 8.07 16.34
CA VAL A 60 -2.17 9.36 16.74
C VAL A 60 -3.25 10.40 17.04
N LYS A 61 -4.28 10.49 16.20
CA LYS A 61 -5.38 11.46 16.37
C LYS A 61 -6.27 11.17 17.58
N GLU A 62 -6.56 9.90 17.86
CA GLU A 62 -7.61 9.52 18.80
C GLU A 62 -7.12 8.97 20.15
N LYS A 63 -5.86 8.50 20.22
CA LYS A 63 -5.36 7.68 21.35
C LYS A 63 -3.99 8.09 21.86
N ALA A 64 -3.12 8.66 21.03
CA ALA A 64 -1.77 8.99 21.46
C ALA A 64 -1.78 10.14 22.49
N PRO A 65 -0.94 10.07 23.55
CA PRO A 65 -0.83 11.12 24.56
C PRO A 65 -0.03 12.33 24.09
N ARG A 66 0.56 12.28 22.88
CA ARG A 66 1.37 13.33 22.28
C ARG A 66 1.18 13.35 20.75
N PRO A 67 1.43 14.48 20.08
CA PRO A 67 1.46 14.52 18.63
C PRO A 67 2.66 13.75 18.06
N TYR A 68 2.47 13.22 16.86
CA TYR A 68 3.49 12.55 16.05
C TYR A 68 3.42 13.05 14.62
N ASP A 69 4.59 13.37 14.04
CA ASP A 69 4.76 13.51 12.61
C ASP A 69 5.12 12.17 11.97
N PHE A 70 4.68 11.98 10.72
CA PHE A 70 5.03 10.83 9.91
C PHE A 70 6.09 11.27 8.89
N ILE A 71 7.26 10.66 8.97
CA ILE A 71 8.31 10.76 7.97
C ILE A 71 8.45 9.36 7.37
N ILE A 72 8.22 9.24 6.07
CA ILE A 72 8.28 7.97 5.35
C ILE A 72 9.43 8.10 4.36
N LEU A 73 10.44 7.27 4.49
CA LEU A 73 11.60 7.29 3.61
C LEU A 73 11.81 5.94 2.97
N SER A 74 12.40 5.98 1.78
CA SER A 74 13.06 4.83 1.15
C SER A 74 14.55 4.99 1.39
N ASP A 75 15.22 3.95 1.84
CA ASP A 75 16.67 3.89 1.98
C ASP A 75 17.38 3.76 0.63
N HIS A 76 16.73 3.14 -0.35
CA HIS A 76 17.17 3.07 -1.74
C HIS A 76 15.98 3.13 -2.71
N GLY A 77 16.27 3.28 -4.00
CA GLY A 77 15.32 2.94 -5.08
C GLY A 77 15.47 1.46 -5.46
N GLN A 78 14.90 1.04 -6.59
CA GLN A 78 15.07 -0.35 -7.04
C GLN A 78 15.08 -0.43 -8.57
N SER A 79 16.16 -0.94 -9.12
CA SER A 79 16.31 -1.14 -10.55
C SER A 79 15.60 -2.42 -11.00
N PHE A 80 15.16 -2.45 -12.25
CA PHE A 80 14.59 -3.63 -12.90
C PHE A 80 15.45 -4.07 -14.07
N GLY A 81 15.49 -5.36 -14.38
CA GLY A 81 16.15 -5.86 -15.59
C GLY A 81 16.37 -7.37 -15.59
N ALA A 82 16.79 -7.90 -16.73
CA ALA A 82 17.30 -9.26 -16.81
C ALA A 82 18.61 -9.38 -16.03
N THR A 83 18.76 -10.50 -15.31
CA THR A 83 19.96 -10.79 -14.50
C THR A 83 21.18 -10.99 -15.40
N PHE A 84 22.37 -10.94 -14.81
CA PHE A 84 23.63 -11.17 -15.50
C PHE A 84 23.67 -12.59 -16.10
N LEU A 85 23.21 -13.60 -15.36
CA LEU A 85 23.08 -14.97 -15.86
C LEU A 85 22.10 -15.06 -17.03
N GLN A 86 20.95 -14.40 -16.94
CA GLN A 86 19.96 -14.40 -18.02
C GLN A 86 20.49 -13.74 -19.30
N ARG A 87 21.31 -12.70 -19.17
CA ARG A 87 21.88 -11.99 -20.32
C ARG A 87 23.07 -12.71 -20.95
N TYR A 88 23.94 -13.29 -20.14
CA TYR A 88 25.25 -13.78 -20.60
C TYR A 88 25.44 -15.29 -20.46
N GLY A 89 24.49 -16.01 -19.84
CA GLY A 89 24.55 -17.46 -19.64
C GLY A 89 25.63 -17.90 -18.65
N VAL A 90 26.23 -16.97 -17.92
CA VAL A 90 27.27 -17.19 -16.92
C VAL A 90 27.01 -16.30 -15.70
N SER A 91 27.24 -16.82 -14.50
CA SER A 91 27.20 -16.05 -13.24
C SER A 91 28.51 -15.27 -13.03
N LEU A 92 28.51 -14.28 -12.11
CA LEU A 92 29.75 -13.58 -11.77
C LEU A 92 30.81 -14.54 -11.22
N LYS A 93 30.42 -15.48 -10.35
CA LYS A 93 31.32 -16.53 -9.85
C LYS A 93 31.98 -17.29 -10.99
N GLU A 94 31.19 -17.83 -11.91
CA GLU A 94 31.72 -18.63 -13.02
C GLU A 94 32.59 -17.79 -13.95
N LEU A 95 32.24 -16.52 -14.18
CA LEU A 95 33.09 -15.60 -14.94
C LEU A 95 34.44 -15.40 -14.25
N ILE A 96 34.46 -15.13 -12.94
CA ILE A 96 35.72 -14.98 -12.19
C ILE A 96 36.52 -16.29 -12.21
N GLU A 97 35.89 -17.45 -12.01
CA GLU A 97 36.56 -18.76 -12.07
C GLU A 97 37.19 -19.02 -13.44
N GLN A 98 36.52 -18.66 -14.54
CA GLN A 98 37.05 -18.81 -15.89
C GLN A 98 38.28 -17.93 -16.16
N LEU A 99 38.41 -16.82 -15.45
CA LEU A 99 39.55 -15.90 -15.56
C LEU A 99 40.72 -16.28 -14.65
N LEU A 100 40.53 -17.24 -13.74
CA LEU A 100 41.56 -17.68 -12.80
C LEU A 100 42.25 -18.98 -13.25
N PRO A 101 43.48 -19.25 -12.78
CA PRO A 101 44.16 -20.50 -13.07
C PRO A 101 43.35 -21.73 -12.65
N GLN A 102 43.46 -22.83 -13.40
CA GLN A 102 42.78 -24.08 -13.08
C GLN A 102 43.09 -24.53 -11.64
N GLY A 103 42.03 -24.86 -10.89
CA GLY A 103 42.10 -25.28 -9.49
C GLY A 103 41.87 -24.15 -8.48
N THR A 104 41.77 -22.89 -8.92
CA THR A 104 41.34 -21.78 -8.05
C THR A 104 39.84 -21.88 -7.79
N THR A 105 39.44 -21.85 -6.52
CA THR A 105 38.04 -21.94 -6.11
C THR A 105 37.47 -20.57 -5.79
N VAL A 106 36.26 -20.28 -6.27
CA VAL A 106 35.52 -19.06 -5.93
C VAL A 106 34.31 -19.42 -5.09
N ALA A 107 34.16 -18.80 -3.93
CA ALA A 107 32.91 -18.81 -3.17
C ALA A 107 32.06 -17.60 -3.56
N GLN A 108 30.74 -17.77 -3.52
CA GLN A 108 29.79 -16.68 -3.79
C GLN A 108 28.76 -16.60 -2.67
N SER A 109 28.53 -15.39 -2.16
CA SER A 109 27.39 -15.05 -1.31
C SER A 109 26.72 -13.82 -1.90
N ILE A 110 25.69 -14.05 -2.71
CA ILE A 110 24.98 -13.02 -3.46
C ILE A 110 23.47 -13.20 -3.21
N GLY A 111 22.74 -12.11 -2.99
CA GLY A 111 21.29 -12.15 -2.71
C GLY A 111 20.92 -12.25 -1.22
N GLY A 112 21.75 -11.69 -0.34
CA GLY A 112 21.57 -11.73 1.12
C GLY A 112 20.58 -10.71 1.71
N ASP A 113 20.08 -9.75 0.93
CA ASP A 113 19.17 -8.68 1.37
C ASP A 113 17.71 -9.15 1.57
N THR A 114 17.52 -10.40 2.01
CA THR A 114 16.19 -11.03 2.23
C THR A 114 15.47 -10.54 3.51
N GLY A 115 15.68 -9.30 3.91
CA GLY A 115 15.06 -8.70 5.11
C GLY A 115 15.37 -9.44 6.42
N ALA A 116 16.32 -10.38 6.41
CA ALA A 116 16.70 -11.26 7.52
C ALA A 116 17.23 -10.48 8.73
N THR A 117 17.92 -9.37 8.49
CA THR A 117 18.35 -8.40 9.51
C THR A 117 17.16 -7.66 10.14
N GLY A 118 16.15 -7.27 9.34
CA GLY A 118 14.91 -6.68 9.86
C GLY A 118 14.07 -7.67 10.69
N LEU A 119 14.13 -8.96 10.36
CA LEU A 119 13.51 -10.05 11.12
C LEU A 119 14.13 -10.23 12.51
N GLN A 120 15.44 -10.01 12.67
CA GLN A 120 16.11 -10.05 13.98
C GLN A 120 15.60 -8.95 14.91
N GLY A 121 15.39 -7.73 14.40
CA GLY A 121 14.83 -6.62 15.19
C GLY A 121 13.42 -6.92 15.71
N VAL A 122 12.54 -7.44 14.85
CA VAL A 122 11.17 -7.82 15.25
C VAL A 122 11.18 -9.02 16.21
N ALA A 123 12.09 -9.99 16.02
CA ALA A 123 12.24 -11.11 16.94
C ALA A 123 12.74 -10.65 18.32
N GLY A 124 13.67 -9.69 18.37
CA GLY A 124 14.14 -9.07 19.62
C GLY A 124 13.02 -8.33 20.36
N GLU A 125 12.23 -7.53 19.66
CA GLU A 125 11.08 -6.84 20.25
C GLU A 125 10.00 -7.80 20.76
N LEU A 126 9.70 -8.87 20.01
CA LEU A 126 8.77 -9.91 20.47
C LEU A 126 9.30 -10.64 21.71
N ALA A 127 10.61 -10.88 21.80
CA ALA A 127 11.23 -11.46 22.98
C ALA A 127 11.15 -10.51 24.20
N ASN A 128 11.32 -9.20 24.00
CA ASN A 128 11.16 -8.18 25.05
C ASN A 128 9.72 -8.09 25.56
N VAL A 129 8.72 -8.15 24.66
CA VAL A 129 7.29 -8.20 25.02
C VAL A 129 6.96 -9.46 25.83
N GLN A 130 7.64 -10.58 25.56
CA GLN A 130 7.44 -11.85 26.26
C GLN A 130 7.95 -11.83 27.71
N GLN A 131 8.92 -10.97 28.05
CA GLN A 131 9.38 -10.78 29.43
C GLN A 131 8.36 -10.04 30.31
N HIS A 132 7.35 -9.38 29.72
CA HIS A 132 6.23 -8.80 30.45
C HIS A 132 5.00 -9.69 30.26
N GLU A 133 4.67 -10.49 31.28
CA GLU A 133 3.72 -11.62 31.36
C GLU A 133 2.26 -11.42 30.85
N THR A 134 2.04 -10.85 29.67
CA THR A 134 0.71 -10.43 29.18
C THR A 134 0.26 -11.10 27.86
N SER A 135 1.08 -11.95 27.25
CA SER A 135 0.74 -12.55 25.95
C SER A 135 0.12 -13.95 26.06
N GLY A 136 -1.15 -14.08 25.63
CA GLY A 136 -1.87 -15.36 25.52
C GLY A 136 -1.29 -16.33 24.46
N ALA A 137 -1.94 -17.48 24.26
CA ALA A 137 -1.43 -18.60 23.44
C ALA A 137 -1.01 -18.22 22.00
N ILE A 138 -1.67 -17.24 21.40
CA ILE A 138 -1.36 -16.74 20.04
C ILE A 138 0.00 -16.04 20.00
N GLY A 139 0.35 -15.26 21.04
CA GLY A 139 1.65 -14.58 21.12
C GLY A 139 2.83 -15.55 21.20
N LYS A 140 2.66 -16.65 21.94
CA LYS A 140 3.66 -17.72 22.05
C LYS A 140 3.91 -18.44 20.73
N ALA A 141 2.86 -18.66 19.92
CA ALA A 141 2.98 -19.32 18.63
C ALA A 141 3.74 -18.44 17.61
N VAL A 142 3.43 -17.15 17.56
CA VAL A 142 4.11 -16.19 16.68
C VAL A 142 5.59 -16.02 17.07
N ALA A 143 5.89 -15.90 18.37
CA ALA A 143 7.26 -15.81 18.86
C ALA A 143 8.10 -17.06 18.51
N LYS A 144 7.53 -18.26 18.71
CA LYS A 144 8.20 -19.52 18.37
C LYS A 144 8.49 -19.64 16.87
N GLN A 145 7.57 -19.15 16.03
CA GLN A 145 7.77 -19.11 14.59
C GLN A 145 8.86 -18.12 14.19
N GLY A 146 8.89 -16.93 14.80
CA GLY A 146 9.95 -15.94 14.60
C GLY A 146 11.34 -16.46 15.00
N GLN A 147 11.45 -17.14 16.14
CA GLN A 147 12.69 -17.80 16.58
C GLN A 147 13.16 -18.88 15.59
N LYS A 148 12.24 -19.68 15.04
CA LYS A 148 12.57 -20.71 14.05
C LYS A 148 13.11 -20.10 12.76
N TRP A 149 12.55 -18.98 12.30
CA TRP A 149 13.06 -18.28 11.12
C TRP A 149 14.42 -17.64 11.36
N ALA A 150 14.63 -17.03 12.53
CA ALA A 150 15.94 -16.50 12.91
C ALA A 150 17.03 -17.59 12.95
N ALA A 151 16.71 -18.77 13.48
CA ALA A 151 17.62 -19.91 13.50
C ALA A 151 17.95 -20.43 12.10
N ALA A 152 16.95 -20.53 11.21
CA ALA A 152 17.16 -20.95 9.82
C ALA A 152 18.05 -19.95 9.04
N GLY A 153 17.90 -18.65 9.28
CA GLY A 153 18.78 -17.62 8.70
C GLY A 153 20.22 -17.72 9.21
N ALA A 154 20.41 -18.03 10.50
CA ALA A 154 21.74 -18.25 11.08
C ALA A 154 22.43 -19.49 10.51
N GLU A 155 21.73 -20.63 10.37
CA GLU A 155 22.30 -21.84 9.77
C GLU A 155 22.71 -21.62 8.29
N ALA A 156 21.91 -20.90 7.51
CA ALA A 156 22.26 -20.55 6.13
C ALA A 156 23.49 -19.65 6.05
N SER A 157 23.63 -18.70 6.99
CA SER A 157 24.82 -17.85 7.13
C SER A 157 26.07 -18.66 7.49
N ASP A 158 25.98 -19.62 8.41
CA ASP A 158 27.11 -20.45 8.83
C ASP A 158 27.63 -21.37 7.71
N LEU A 159 26.72 -21.93 6.90
CA LEU A 159 27.08 -22.71 5.71
C LEU A 159 27.81 -21.85 4.66
N ALA A 160 27.31 -20.64 4.41
CA ALA A 160 27.96 -19.69 3.50
C ALA A 160 29.35 -19.26 4.01
N ALA A 161 29.50 -19.05 5.31
CA ALA A 161 30.78 -18.70 5.94
C ALA A 161 31.81 -19.84 5.84
N THR A 162 31.37 -21.09 5.99
CA THR A 162 32.25 -22.27 5.86
C THR A 162 32.78 -22.41 4.43
N ALA A 163 31.90 -22.28 3.43
CA ALA A 163 32.30 -22.34 2.02
C ALA A 163 33.26 -21.21 1.62
N ALA A 164 33.08 -20.01 2.18
CA ALA A 164 33.98 -18.88 1.97
C ALA A 164 35.37 -19.13 2.57
N ALA A 165 35.46 -19.78 3.74
CA ALA A 165 36.73 -20.06 4.41
C ALA A 165 37.64 -21.06 3.66
N GLU A 166 37.08 -21.89 2.77
CA GLU A 166 37.83 -22.86 1.96
C GLU A 166 38.15 -22.35 0.55
N ALA A 167 37.66 -21.16 0.17
CA ALA A 167 37.81 -20.61 -1.18
C ALA A 167 39.00 -19.64 -1.30
N SER A 168 39.72 -19.71 -2.43
CA SER A 168 40.80 -18.77 -2.73
C SER A 168 40.31 -17.36 -3.06
N VAL A 169 39.07 -17.24 -3.50
CA VAL A 169 38.42 -15.98 -3.85
C VAL A 169 36.98 -16.00 -3.35
N THR A 170 36.49 -14.90 -2.80
CA THR A 170 35.09 -14.78 -2.38
C THR A 170 34.44 -13.56 -3.02
N ALA A 171 33.31 -13.75 -3.68
CA ALA A 171 32.47 -12.69 -4.23
C ALA A 171 31.21 -12.49 -3.37
N TYR A 172 31.07 -11.29 -2.80
CA TYR A 172 29.89 -10.85 -2.04
C TYR A 172 29.13 -9.81 -2.85
N GLY A 173 27.87 -10.07 -3.17
CA GLY A 173 27.10 -9.20 -4.06
C GLY A 173 25.70 -8.90 -3.56
N SER A 174 25.24 -7.72 -3.97
CA SER A 174 23.90 -7.19 -3.72
C SER A 174 23.49 -6.46 -5.01
N GLY A 175 22.40 -6.92 -5.61
CA GLY A 175 21.91 -6.43 -6.89
C GLY A 175 22.95 -6.46 -8.00
N ASN A 176 23.25 -5.30 -8.57
CA ASN A 176 24.11 -5.16 -9.75
C ASN A 176 25.59 -4.95 -9.43
N ALA A 177 25.98 -5.07 -8.16
CA ALA A 177 27.35 -4.88 -7.71
C ALA A 177 27.85 -6.01 -6.80
N ALA A 178 29.17 -6.26 -6.83
CA ALA A 178 29.82 -7.24 -5.98
C ALA A 178 31.20 -6.78 -5.52
N GLN A 179 31.50 -7.01 -4.24
CA GLN A 179 32.83 -6.92 -3.65
C GLN A 179 33.53 -8.27 -3.79
N VAL A 180 34.73 -8.29 -4.35
CA VAL A 180 35.53 -9.51 -4.56
C VAL A 180 36.77 -9.42 -3.68
N TYR A 181 37.04 -10.49 -2.94
CA TYR A 181 38.15 -10.62 -1.99
C TYR A 181 39.01 -11.80 -2.43
N PHE A 182 40.33 -11.64 -2.41
CA PHE A 182 41.27 -12.71 -2.75
C PHE A 182 42.12 -13.09 -1.54
N ASP A 183 42.23 -14.39 -1.26
CA ASP A 183 43.08 -14.91 -0.19
C ASP A 183 44.55 -15.01 -0.64
N LEU A 184 45.12 -13.85 -0.97
CA LEU A 184 46.54 -13.71 -1.36
C LEU A 184 47.34 -12.93 -0.33
N PHE A 185 46.71 -11.93 0.30
CA PHE A 185 47.35 -11.04 1.26
C PHE A 185 46.43 -10.73 2.44
N PRO A 186 46.96 -10.54 3.67
CA PRO A 186 46.15 -10.17 4.85
C PRO A 186 45.77 -8.68 4.87
N ARG A 187 45.75 -8.03 3.69
CA ARG A 187 45.46 -6.61 3.47
C ARG A 187 44.85 -6.44 2.09
N ARG A 188 44.30 -5.25 1.83
CA ARG A 188 43.85 -4.88 0.48
C ARG A 188 44.97 -5.05 -0.53
N ILE A 189 44.63 -5.67 -1.65
CA ILE A 189 45.53 -5.98 -2.75
C ILE A 189 45.60 -4.79 -3.70
N LEU A 190 46.82 -4.45 -4.15
CA LEU A 190 47.02 -3.43 -5.18
C LEU A 190 46.81 -4.06 -6.57
N LEU A 191 46.31 -3.28 -7.53
CA LEU A 191 46.05 -3.75 -8.88
C LEU A 191 47.29 -4.33 -9.57
N SER A 192 48.49 -3.78 -9.32
CA SER A 192 49.75 -4.33 -9.84
C SER A 192 50.12 -5.69 -9.23
N GLU A 193 49.79 -5.90 -7.95
CA GLU A 193 49.99 -7.19 -7.27
C GLU A 193 49.00 -8.23 -7.78
N LEU A 194 47.74 -7.82 -7.99
CA LEU A 194 46.72 -8.68 -8.56
C LEU A 194 47.06 -9.05 -10.00
N GLU A 195 47.56 -8.11 -10.81
CA GLU A 195 48.05 -8.37 -12.17
C GLU A 195 49.26 -9.32 -12.18
N ALA A 196 50.16 -9.22 -11.20
CA ALA A 196 51.28 -10.15 -11.08
C ALA A 196 50.83 -11.57 -10.70
N ALA A 197 49.80 -11.70 -9.87
CA ALA A 197 49.25 -12.99 -9.43
C ALA A 197 48.34 -13.62 -10.50
N TYR A 198 47.49 -12.82 -11.15
CA TYR A 198 46.50 -13.23 -12.14
C TYR A 198 46.55 -12.30 -13.38
N PRO A 199 47.55 -12.47 -14.26
CA PRO A 199 47.76 -11.58 -15.40
C PRO A 199 46.55 -11.46 -16.31
N GLY A 200 46.14 -10.23 -16.62
CA GLY A 200 45.04 -9.89 -17.51
C GLY A 200 43.63 -10.12 -16.94
N MET A 201 43.49 -10.56 -15.68
CA MET A 201 42.18 -10.87 -15.09
C MET A 201 41.28 -9.63 -14.97
N VAL A 202 41.82 -8.52 -14.48
CA VAL A 202 41.04 -7.27 -14.31
C VAL A 202 40.65 -6.70 -15.66
N ASP A 203 41.57 -6.69 -16.62
CA ASP A 203 41.29 -6.24 -17.98
C ASP A 203 40.20 -7.11 -18.64
N ALA A 204 40.31 -8.44 -18.55
CA ALA A 204 39.29 -9.34 -19.08
C ALA A 204 37.92 -9.13 -18.41
N LEU A 205 37.88 -8.90 -17.10
CA LEU A 205 36.66 -8.62 -16.36
C LEU A 205 36.00 -7.31 -16.82
N VAL A 206 36.77 -6.23 -16.96
CA VAL A 206 36.28 -4.92 -17.43
C VAL A 206 35.82 -4.98 -18.90
N GLN A 207 36.47 -5.78 -19.73
CA GLN A 207 36.11 -5.91 -21.15
C GLN A 207 34.87 -6.80 -21.38
N HIS A 208 34.42 -7.56 -20.39
CA HIS A 208 33.17 -8.31 -20.50
C HIS A 208 31.99 -7.33 -20.70
N GLU A 209 31.13 -7.60 -21.69
CA GLU A 209 30.05 -6.68 -22.09
C GLU A 209 29.14 -6.30 -20.92
N GLY A 210 28.81 -7.27 -20.07
CA GLY A 210 27.98 -7.10 -18.88
C GLY A 210 28.60 -6.35 -17.70
N ILE A 211 29.91 -6.11 -17.70
CA ILE A 211 30.59 -5.36 -16.65
C ILE A 211 30.81 -3.94 -17.13
N GLY A 212 30.29 -2.96 -16.39
CA GLY A 212 30.42 -1.57 -16.75
C GLY A 212 31.72 -0.99 -16.21
N VAL A 213 32.00 -1.24 -14.93
CA VAL A 213 33.23 -0.81 -14.26
C VAL A 213 33.72 -1.79 -13.20
N VAL A 214 35.01 -1.73 -12.93
CA VAL A 214 35.67 -2.41 -11.81
C VAL A 214 36.45 -1.39 -11.00
N GLY A 215 36.16 -1.31 -9.70
CA GLY A 215 36.96 -0.57 -8.73
C GLY A 215 38.10 -1.42 -8.19
N GLY A 216 39.25 -0.81 -7.92
CA GLY A 216 40.40 -1.43 -7.25
C GLY A 216 41.34 -0.37 -6.67
N TYR A 217 42.55 -0.75 -6.28
CA TYR A 217 43.51 0.15 -5.65
C TYR A 217 44.80 0.28 -6.48
N ALA A 218 45.22 1.52 -6.76
CA ALA A 218 46.50 1.80 -7.43
C ALA A 218 47.70 1.55 -6.50
N ASP A 219 48.93 1.65 -7.02
CA ASP A 219 50.16 1.34 -6.28
C ASP A 219 50.39 2.23 -5.04
N ASP A 220 49.82 3.42 -5.02
CA ASP A 220 49.82 4.34 -3.88
C ASP A 220 48.69 4.05 -2.87
N GLY A 221 47.87 3.03 -3.12
CA GLY A 221 46.71 2.65 -2.35
C GLY A 221 45.46 3.48 -2.65
N ALA A 222 45.51 4.42 -3.60
CA ALA A 222 44.34 5.22 -3.95
C ALA A 222 43.30 4.38 -4.70
N PRO A 223 42.01 4.47 -4.35
CA PRO A 223 40.97 3.75 -5.07
C PRO A 223 40.77 4.35 -6.46
N VAL A 224 40.69 3.48 -7.45
CA VAL A 224 40.47 3.81 -8.86
C VAL A 224 39.25 3.05 -9.38
N ILE A 225 38.50 3.66 -10.29
CA ILE A 225 37.47 3.00 -11.09
C ILE A 225 38.01 2.83 -12.50
N ILE A 226 37.89 1.62 -13.05
CA ILE A 226 38.35 1.24 -14.38
C ILE A 226 37.11 0.88 -15.20
N GLY A 227 36.99 1.48 -16.38
CA GLY A 227 36.01 1.11 -17.41
C GLY A 227 36.71 0.67 -18.69
N LYS A 228 35.91 0.31 -19.70
CA LYS A 228 36.39 -0.28 -20.96
C LYS A 228 37.46 0.55 -21.69
N HIS A 229 37.36 1.88 -21.60
CA HIS A 229 38.21 2.83 -22.35
C HIS A 229 38.84 3.91 -21.48
N GLY A 230 38.86 3.72 -20.16
CA GLY A 230 39.46 4.71 -19.28
C GLY A 230 39.40 4.35 -17.81
N ARG A 231 40.01 5.21 -16.99
CA ARG A 231 40.12 5.05 -15.55
C ARG A 231 40.00 6.40 -14.86
N ARG A 232 39.49 6.39 -13.64
CA ARG A 232 39.40 7.56 -12.76
C ARG A 232 39.99 7.24 -11.39
N ASN A 233 40.88 8.10 -10.90
CA ASN A 233 41.29 8.09 -9.50
C ASN A 233 40.23 8.80 -8.64
N LEU A 234 39.69 8.11 -7.64
CA LEU A 234 38.59 8.64 -6.82
C LEU A 234 39.05 9.63 -5.74
N HIS A 235 40.34 9.65 -5.40
CA HIS A 235 40.91 10.59 -4.44
C HIS A 235 41.31 11.91 -5.11
N THR A 236 42.04 11.83 -6.23
CA THR A 236 42.53 13.03 -6.97
C THR A 236 41.54 13.56 -7.99
N GLY A 237 40.63 12.71 -8.48
CA GLY A 237 39.71 13.04 -9.56
C GLY A 237 40.31 12.97 -10.96
N GLU A 238 41.59 12.59 -11.11
CA GLU A 238 42.26 12.43 -12.39
C GLU A 238 41.59 11.35 -13.25
N VAL A 239 41.43 11.64 -14.54
CA VAL A 239 40.84 10.72 -15.53
C VAL A 239 41.83 10.47 -16.65
N THR A 240 42.03 9.20 -17.02
CA THR A 240 42.76 8.80 -18.22
C THR A 240 41.80 8.10 -19.18
N GLY A 241 41.71 8.57 -20.42
CA GLY A 241 40.74 8.06 -21.39
C GLY A 241 39.33 8.59 -21.13
N GLU A 242 38.31 7.75 -21.30
CA GLU A 242 36.92 8.09 -20.99
C GLU A 242 36.64 7.98 -19.48
N ASP A 243 35.81 8.88 -18.93
CA ASP A 243 35.46 8.82 -17.51
C ASP A 243 34.49 7.66 -17.24
N PRO A 244 34.92 6.60 -16.54
CA PRO A 244 34.11 5.40 -16.36
C PRO A 244 32.88 5.64 -15.47
N VAL A 245 32.86 6.74 -14.70
CA VAL A 245 31.76 7.08 -13.78
C VAL A 245 30.62 7.79 -14.50
N ALA A 246 30.87 8.39 -15.67
CA ALA A 246 29.90 9.24 -16.35
C ALA A 246 28.57 8.52 -16.67
N GLN A 247 28.62 7.25 -17.09
CA GLN A 247 27.43 6.44 -17.40
C GLN A 247 26.52 6.21 -16.18
N TYR A 248 27.06 6.29 -14.96
CA TYR A 248 26.32 6.12 -13.71
C TYR A 248 25.85 7.45 -13.12
N ALA A 249 26.12 8.57 -13.77
CA ALA A 249 25.72 9.91 -13.33
C ALA A 249 24.99 10.65 -14.47
N PRO A 250 23.85 10.12 -14.95
CA PRO A 250 23.09 10.79 -16.00
C PRO A 250 22.62 12.17 -15.53
N ALA A 251 22.54 13.13 -16.46
CA ALA A 251 22.13 14.49 -16.14
C ALA A 251 20.62 14.61 -15.83
N ALA A 252 19.81 13.66 -16.29
CA ALA A 252 18.37 13.62 -16.10
C ALA A 252 17.86 12.17 -16.13
N GLY A 253 16.65 11.95 -15.61
CA GLY A 253 16.04 10.62 -15.54
C GLY A 253 16.46 9.85 -14.29
N HIS A 254 16.34 8.53 -14.36
CA HIS A 254 16.64 7.65 -13.24
C HIS A 254 18.13 7.60 -12.91
N GLY A 255 18.45 7.66 -11.62
CA GLY A 255 19.83 7.72 -11.15
C GLY A 255 20.53 9.06 -11.40
N ALA A 256 19.77 10.13 -11.70
CA ALA A 256 20.37 11.42 -12.00
C ALA A 256 21.21 11.97 -10.84
N ALA A 257 22.46 12.33 -11.15
CA ALA A 257 23.41 12.86 -10.18
C ALA A 257 24.53 13.61 -10.91
N SER A 258 25.20 14.54 -10.24
CA SER A 258 26.48 15.05 -10.76
C SER A 258 27.55 13.96 -10.71
N VAL A 259 28.53 14.03 -11.62
CA VAL A 259 29.68 13.12 -11.61
C VAL A 259 30.41 13.21 -10.28
N GLU A 260 30.56 14.41 -9.70
CA GLU A 260 31.21 14.62 -8.41
C GLU A 260 30.49 13.91 -7.27
N LYS A 261 29.15 13.92 -7.27
CA LYS A 261 28.34 13.19 -6.29
C LYS A 261 28.54 11.69 -6.43
N ARG A 262 28.54 11.17 -7.66
CA ARG A 262 28.74 9.74 -7.93
C ARG A 262 30.15 9.28 -7.57
N VAL A 263 31.16 10.06 -7.92
CA VAL A 263 32.56 9.84 -7.52
C VAL A 263 32.69 9.81 -6.00
N TRP A 264 32.06 10.77 -5.30
CA TRP A 264 32.09 10.79 -3.83
C TRP A 264 31.44 9.54 -3.23
N GLN A 265 30.31 9.07 -3.78
CA GLN A 265 29.61 7.87 -3.32
C GLN A 265 30.45 6.61 -3.54
N MET A 266 31.02 6.45 -4.74
CA MET A 266 31.91 5.33 -5.06
C MET A 266 33.17 5.33 -4.19
N ARG A 267 33.77 6.51 -3.99
CA ARG A 267 34.94 6.69 -3.12
C ARG A 267 34.64 6.24 -1.70
N ARG A 268 33.50 6.67 -1.15
CA ARG A 268 33.08 6.30 0.20
C ARG A 268 33.01 4.79 0.40
N VAL A 269 32.48 4.06 -0.58
CA VAL A 269 32.39 2.59 -0.52
C VAL A 269 33.80 1.99 -0.49
N MET A 270 34.68 2.41 -1.41
CA MET A 270 36.05 1.91 -1.51
C MET A 270 36.94 2.34 -0.33
N ASP A 271 36.62 3.44 0.36
CA ASP A 271 37.39 3.90 1.52
C ASP A 271 37.12 3.05 2.78
N PHE A 272 36.03 2.27 2.83
CA PHE A 272 35.73 1.44 4.00
C PHE A 272 36.84 0.41 4.28
N PRO A 273 37.17 0.14 5.56
CA PRO A 273 38.20 -0.84 5.92
C PRO A 273 37.94 -2.25 5.39
N HIS A 274 36.66 -2.59 5.20
CA HIS A 274 36.18 -3.89 4.74
C HIS A 274 35.71 -3.89 3.29
N ALA A 275 36.06 -2.87 2.50
CA ALA A 275 35.80 -2.91 1.06
C ALA A 275 36.59 -4.05 0.41
N GLY A 276 36.04 -4.65 -0.65
CA GLY A 276 36.69 -5.70 -1.41
C GLY A 276 37.97 -5.21 -2.09
N ASP A 277 38.80 -6.16 -2.51
CA ASP A 277 39.97 -5.90 -3.35
C ASP A 277 39.53 -5.38 -4.72
N LEU A 278 38.43 -5.92 -5.24
CA LEU A 278 37.72 -5.37 -6.38
C LEU A 278 36.26 -5.05 -6.04
N TRP A 279 35.73 -3.99 -6.65
CA TRP A 279 34.30 -3.70 -6.64
C TRP A 279 33.76 -3.71 -8.07
N VAL A 280 33.02 -4.76 -8.41
CA VAL A 280 32.53 -5.04 -9.76
C VAL A 280 31.11 -4.52 -9.88
N ILE A 281 30.81 -3.72 -10.90
CA ILE A 281 29.48 -3.16 -11.14
C ILE A 281 29.08 -3.44 -12.59
N SER A 282 27.88 -3.94 -12.78
CA SER A 282 27.38 -4.25 -14.12
C SER A 282 27.11 -3.02 -14.97
N SER A 283 27.04 -3.23 -16.28
CA SER A 283 26.71 -2.19 -17.26
C SER A 283 25.31 -1.60 -17.04
N VAL A 284 25.16 -0.32 -17.37
CA VAL A 284 23.83 0.31 -17.57
C VAL A 284 23.49 0.17 -19.05
N TYR A 285 22.32 -0.36 -19.36
CA TYR A 285 21.87 -0.60 -20.74
C TYR A 285 21.11 0.61 -21.29
N GLU A 286 20.92 0.66 -22.62
CA GLU A 286 20.23 1.76 -23.30
C GLU A 286 18.78 1.96 -22.83
N ASP A 287 18.13 0.90 -22.37
CA ASP A 287 16.78 0.92 -21.79
C ASP A 287 16.76 1.41 -20.32
N GLY A 288 17.92 1.81 -19.77
CA GLY A 288 18.07 2.27 -18.39
C GLY A 288 18.15 1.15 -17.37
N THR A 289 18.05 -0.11 -17.78
CA THR A 289 18.16 -1.26 -16.88
C THR A 289 19.62 -1.55 -16.51
N VAL A 290 19.79 -2.37 -15.48
CA VAL A 290 21.09 -2.93 -15.09
C VAL A 290 21.00 -4.46 -15.12
N ALA A 291 22.14 -5.14 -15.12
CA ALA A 291 22.20 -6.59 -14.94
C ALA A 291 22.45 -6.88 -13.46
N ALA A 292 21.45 -7.42 -12.77
CA ALA A 292 21.62 -7.93 -11.42
C ALA A 292 22.62 -9.10 -11.45
N LEU A 293 23.66 -9.05 -10.63
CA LEU A 293 24.62 -10.14 -10.44
C LEU A 293 24.02 -11.26 -9.57
N GLU A 294 22.94 -10.95 -8.86
CA GLU A 294 22.02 -11.88 -8.22
C GLU A 294 20.89 -12.33 -9.14
N GLU A 295 20.28 -13.47 -8.83
CA GLU A 295 19.16 -14.03 -9.60
C GLU A 295 17.81 -13.41 -9.20
N LEU A 296 17.77 -12.09 -9.08
CA LEU A 296 16.58 -11.29 -8.75
C LEU A 296 16.36 -10.23 -9.83
N VAL A 297 15.12 -10.11 -10.32
CA VAL A 297 14.78 -9.22 -11.45
C VAL A 297 14.57 -7.77 -11.02
N GLY A 298 14.17 -7.55 -9.76
CA GLY A 298 14.35 -6.28 -9.06
C GLY A 298 15.68 -6.33 -8.31
N SER A 299 16.46 -5.26 -8.34
CA SER A 299 17.78 -5.23 -7.71
C SER A 299 18.18 -3.84 -7.22
N HIS A 300 19.01 -3.81 -6.19
CA HIS A 300 19.68 -2.62 -5.66
C HIS A 300 21.00 -3.04 -4.99
N GLY A 301 21.87 -2.09 -4.63
CA GLY A 301 23.14 -2.38 -3.95
C GLY A 301 24.37 -1.82 -4.68
N GLY A 302 24.20 -1.35 -5.92
CA GLY A 302 25.23 -0.67 -6.69
C GLY A 302 24.80 0.71 -7.17
N VAL A 303 25.08 1.00 -8.44
CA VAL A 303 24.74 2.27 -9.09
C VAL A 303 24.22 2.02 -10.50
N GLY A 304 23.51 3.01 -11.05
CA GLY A 304 22.87 2.91 -12.37
C GLY A 304 21.41 2.44 -12.28
N GLY A 305 20.59 2.84 -13.24
CA GLY A 305 19.15 2.66 -13.17
C GLY A 305 18.52 3.42 -12.00
N GLU A 306 17.41 2.89 -11.49
CA GLU A 306 16.56 3.50 -10.46
C GLU A 306 17.02 3.26 -9.02
N GLN A 307 17.96 2.35 -8.78
CA GLN A 307 18.35 1.94 -7.43
C GLN A 307 18.90 3.06 -6.53
N THR A 308 19.33 4.19 -7.11
CA THR A 308 19.79 5.36 -6.34
C THR A 308 18.73 6.46 -6.18
N ASP A 309 17.51 6.25 -6.63
CA ASP A 309 16.39 7.20 -6.55
C ASP A 309 15.58 7.00 -5.25
N ALA A 310 16.24 7.18 -4.11
CA ALA A 310 15.57 7.18 -2.81
C ALA A 310 14.68 8.43 -2.63
N PHE A 311 13.64 8.32 -1.78
CA PHE A 311 12.73 9.44 -1.50
C PHE A 311 12.45 9.60 -0.01
N VAL A 312 11.95 10.79 0.36
CA VAL A 312 11.39 11.09 1.68
C VAL A 312 10.05 11.82 1.52
N PHE A 313 8.98 11.26 2.05
CA PHE A 313 7.75 11.99 2.35
C PHE A 313 7.86 12.56 3.76
N HIS A 314 7.76 13.88 3.86
CA HIS A 314 7.93 14.61 5.10
C HIS A 314 6.84 15.68 5.28
N PRO A 315 6.62 16.16 6.50
CA PRO A 315 5.79 17.32 6.74
C PRO A 315 6.26 18.56 5.95
N PRO A 316 5.34 19.43 5.51
CA PRO A 316 5.69 20.60 4.69
C PRO A 316 6.56 21.63 5.42
N ASP A 317 6.59 21.58 6.75
CA ASP A 317 7.40 22.40 7.64
C ASP A 317 8.82 21.86 7.89
N MET A 318 9.17 20.72 7.29
CA MET A 318 10.48 20.09 7.43
C MET A 318 11.38 20.42 6.23
N GLU A 319 12.56 20.99 6.49
CA GLU A 319 13.57 21.26 5.47
C GLU A 319 14.37 19.99 5.13
N VAL A 320 14.39 19.61 3.86
CA VAL A 320 15.13 18.46 3.36
C VAL A 320 16.11 18.93 2.26
N PRO A 321 17.36 19.26 2.60
CA PRO A 321 18.39 19.58 1.63
C PRO A 321 18.79 18.36 0.81
N GLU A 322 19.52 18.59 -0.29
CA GLU A 322 20.08 17.51 -1.09
C GLU A 322 21.01 16.62 -0.25
N THR A 323 20.85 15.31 -0.37
CA THR A 323 21.66 14.31 0.34
C THR A 323 22.57 13.56 -0.61
N ARG A 324 23.69 13.09 -0.10
CA ARG A 324 24.63 12.20 -0.82
C ARG A 324 24.69 10.81 -0.20
N ASN A 325 24.30 10.67 1.06
CA ASN A 325 24.31 9.41 1.81
C ASN A 325 23.36 9.42 3.03
N ALA A 326 23.24 8.28 3.71
CA ALA A 326 22.38 8.11 4.88
C ALA A 326 22.75 8.98 6.12
N ILE A 327 24.02 9.38 6.29
CA ILE A 327 24.43 10.27 7.39
C ILE A 327 23.78 11.65 7.22
N ASP A 328 23.65 12.13 5.98
CA ASP A 328 22.98 13.41 5.71
C ASP A 328 21.51 13.34 6.16
N VAL A 329 20.85 12.20 5.94
CA VAL A 329 19.47 11.93 6.38
C VAL A 329 19.36 11.91 7.90
N PHE A 330 20.32 11.31 8.61
CA PHE A 330 20.33 11.32 10.08
C PHE A 330 20.28 12.75 10.64
N HIS A 331 21.09 13.67 10.10
CA HIS A 331 21.09 15.06 10.56
C HIS A 331 19.79 15.80 10.25
N ILE A 332 19.09 15.42 9.18
CA ILE A 332 17.77 15.94 8.82
C ILE A 332 16.72 15.49 9.86
N LEU A 333 16.71 14.19 10.19
CA LEU A 333 15.77 13.62 11.16
C LEU A 333 16.02 14.13 12.59
N ASP A 334 17.29 14.22 13.01
CA ASP A 334 17.65 14.68 14.35
C ASP A 334 17.30 16.16 14.56
N ARG A 335 17.47 17.00 13.53
CA ARG A 335 17.03 18.40 13.55
C ARG A 335 15.52 18.51 13.76
N HIS A 336 14.72 17.71 13.03
CA HIS A 336 13.26 17.70 13.18
C HIS A 336 12.84 17.24 14.57
N ARG A 337 13.50 16.20 15.11
CA ARG A 337 13.24 15.69 16.46
C ARG A 337 13.47 16.74 17.56
N GLY A 338 14.46 17.63 17.38
CA GLY A 338 14.77 18.72 18.32
C GLY A 338 13.92 19.98 18.14
N ALA A 339 13.08 20.05 17.11
CA ALA A 339 12.29 21.24 16.80
C ALA A 339 11.12 21.43 17.80
N PRO A 340 10.71 22.68 18.08
CA PRO A 340 9.50 22.94 18.85
C PRO A 340 8.29 22.31 18.16
N VAL A 341 7.39 21.72 18.96
CA VAL A 341 6.12 21.20 18.43
C VAL A 341 5.30 22.38 17.90
N VAL A 342 5.17 22.47 16.58
CA VAL A 342 4.23 23.38 15.95
C VAL A 342 2.85 22.76 16.11
N GLU A 343 1.95 23.41 16.87
CA GLU A 343 0.54 23.00 16.91
C GLU A 343 -0.05 23.14 15.51
N LYS A 344 -0.12 22.02 14.79
CA LYS A 344 -0.81 21.96 13.51
C LYS A 344 -2.30 22.17 13.81
N PRO A 345 -2.95 23.20 13.22
CA PRO A 345 -4.37 23.39 13.42
C PRO A 345 -5.07 22.08 13.02
N VAL A 346 -5.88 21.55 13.93
CA VAL A 346 -6.68 20.36 13.64
C VAL A 346 -7.51 20.73 12.41
N VAL A 347 -7.23 20.09 11.27
CA VAL A 347 -8.12 20.15 10.12
C VAL A 347 -9.38 19.44 10.57
N VAL A 348 -10.31 20.23 11.11
CA VAL A 348 -11.68 19.82 11.30
C VAL A 348 -12.22 19.74 9.89
N GLU A 349 -12.27 18.53 9.33
CA GLU A 349 -13.09 18.29 8.14
C GLU A 349 -14.45 18.93 8.44
N GLU A 350 -14.79 19.95 7.66
CA GLU A 350 -16.05 20.65 7.82
C GLU A 350 -17.15 19.60 7.63
N ARG A 351 -17.75 19.14 8.72
CA ARG A 351 -18.82 18.15 8.68
C ARG A 351 -20.02 18.85 8.07
N VAL A 352 -20.14 18.78 6.75
CA VAL A 352 -21.32 19.22 6.04
C VAL A 352 -22.51 18.47 6.65
N ALA A 353 -23.38 19.21 7.32
CA ALA A 353 -24.53 18.59 7.99
C ALA A 353 -25.45 18.02 6.90
N ASP A 354 -25.54 16.69 6.87
CA ASP A 354 -26.20 15.93 5.81
C ASP A 354 -27.69 16.29 5.62
N TRP A 355 -28.35 16.66 6.72
CA TRP A 355 -29.76 17.01 6.82
C TRP A 355 -30.00 18.52 6.90
N ALA A 356 -28.95 19.36 6.78
CA ALA A 356 -29.16 20.80 6.73
C ALA A 356 -29.97 21.16 5.48
N PRO A 357 -30.98 22.05 5.58
CA PRO A 357 -31.79 22.45 4.43
C PRO A 357 -30.97 22.95 3.25
N GLY A 358 -29.87 23.69 3.50
CA GLY A 358 -28.95 24.15 2.47
C GLY A 358 -28.26 23.02 1.71
N THR A 359 -27.76 22.01 2.43
CA THR A 359 -27.10 20.82 1.85
C THR A 359 -28.08 20.02 0.99
N MET A 360 -29.28 19.74 1.52
CA MET A 360 -30.30 18.98 0.81
C MET A 360 -30.73 19.69 -0.48
N TRP A 361 -30.98 21.01 -0.40
CA TRP A 361 -31.39 21.81 -1.54
C TRP A 361 -30.29 21.95 -2.60
N ALA A 362 -29.03 22.14 -2.17
CA ALA A 362 -27.89 22.16 -3.07
C ALA A 362 -27.72 20.83 -3.83
N GLY A 363 -28.01 19.71 -3.18
CA GLY A 363 -28.08 18.40 -3.81
C GLY A 363 -29.18 18.28 -4.87
N ILE A 364 -30.41 18.66 -4.51
CA ILE A 364 -31.58 18.61 -5.42
C ILE A 364 -31.32 19.44 -6.69
N ARG A 365 -30.69 20.61 -6.56
CA ARG A 365 -30.33 21.51 -7.68
C ARG A 365 -29.28 20.95 -8.66
N ARG A 366 -28.78 19.72 -8.48
CA ARG A 366 -27.79 19.07 -9.36
C ARG A 366 -28.36 17.85 -10.09
N PRO A 367 -29.42 17.99 -10.92
CA PRO A 367 -30.11 16.86 -11.54
C PRO A 367 -29.20 15.98 -12.40
N GLY A 368 -28.23 16.54 -13.13
CA GLY A 368 -27.29 15.72 -13.92
C GLY A 368 -26.47 14.73 -13.07
N VAL A 369 -26.11 15.11 -11.84
CA VAL A 369 -25.31 14.28 -10.94
C VAL A 369 -26.15 13.17 -10.34
N TRP A 370 -27.28 13.52 -9.71
CA TRP A 370 -28.07 12.52 -9.00
C TRP A 370 -28.92 11.66 -9.94
N LEU A 371 -29.36 12.15 -11.10
CA LEU A 371 -30.09 11.33 -12.07
C LEU A 371 -29.18 10.29 -12.74
N SER A 372 -27.93 10.66 -13.05
CA SER A 372 -26.92 9.72 -13.55
C SER A 372 -26.65 8.60 -12.53
N ARG A 373 -26.47 8.97 -11.25
CA ARG A 373 -26.31 8.00 -10.16
C ARG A 373 -27.55 7.12 -9.97
N ALA A 374 -28.75 7.69 -10.07
CA ALA A 374 -30.01 6.94 -9.96
C ALA A 374 -30.15 5.89 -11.07
N ILE A 375 -29.83 6.24 -12.32
CA ILE A 375 -29.84 5.30 -13.46
C ILE A 375 -28.83 4.18 -13.23
N ARG A 376 -27.60 4.49 -12.81
CA ARG A 376 -26.58 3.48 -12.49
C ARG A 376 -27.00 2.58 -11.33
N CYS A 377 -27.69 3.12 -10.32
CA CYS A 377 -28.26 2.33 -9.23
C CYS A 377 -29.37 1.38 -9.73
N MET A 378 -30.20 1.80 -10.69
CA MET A 378 -31.22 0.93 -11.32
C MET A 378 -30.59 -0.23 -12.09
N THR A 379 -29.39 -0.05 -12.65
CA THR A 379 -28.61 -1.11 -13.27
C THR A 379 -27.74 -1.90 -12.28
N LEU A 380 -28.00 -1.77 -10.97
CA LEU A 380 -27.31 -2.48 -9.89
C LEU A 380 -25.78 -2.22 -9.84
N ASP A 381 -25.33 -1.02 -10.24
CA ASP A 381 -23.92 -0.63 -10.15
C ASP A 381 -23.51 -0.36 -8.68
N ARG A 382 -22.66 -1.23 -8.14
CA ARG A 382 -22.13 -1.11 -6.77
C ARG A 382 -21.32 0.16 -6.54
N ALA A 383 -20.59 0.64 -7.55
CA ALA A 383 -19.80 1.87 -7.43
C ALA A 383 -20.71 3.09 -7.28
N ALA A 384 -21.83 3.13 -8.00
CA ALA A 384 -22.81 4.21 -7.88
C ALA A 384 -23.41 4.28 -6.46
N PHE A 385 -23.73 3.14 -5.84
CA PHE A 385 -24.16 3.11 -4.44
C PHE A 385 -23.07 3.66 -3.49
N ALA A 386 -21.79 3.36 -3.75
CA ALA A 386 -20.70 3.85 -2.93
C ALA A 386 -20.51 5.38 -3.05
N GLU A 387 -20.61 5.91 -4.28
CA GLU A 387 -20.59 7.36 -4.54
C GLU A 387 -21.74 8.08 -3.83
N VAL A 388 -22.96 7.54 -3.91
CA VAL A 388 -24.15 8.08 -3.25
C VAL A 388 -24.01 8.10 -1.72
N VAL A 389 -23.49 7.02 -1.15
CA VAL A 389 -23.25 6.89 0.30
C VAL A 389 -22.19 7.88 0.79
N ALA A 390 -21.15 8.13 -0.02
CA ALA A 390 -20.06 9.00 0.36
C ALA A 390 -20.41 10.50 0.31
N ASP A 391 -21.35 10.91 -0.54
CA ASP A 391 -21.63 12.32 -0.85
C ASP A 391 -22.75 12.91 0.04
N PRO A 392 -22.46 13.88 0.93
CA PRO A 392 -23.44 14.56 1.78
C PRO A 392 -24.61 15.20 1.04
N TYR A 393 -24.37 15.67 -0.19
CA TYR A 393 -25.37 16.35 -0.99
C TYR A 393 -26.42 15.39 -1.56
N MET A 394 -26.25 14.08 -1.43
CA MET A 394 -27.20 13.09 -1.94
C MET A 394 -28.38 12.82 -1.00
N THR A 395 -28.40 13.37 0.22
CA THR A 395 -29.53 13.20 1.17
C THR A 395 -30.84 13.79 0.60
N GLY A 396 -30.79 15.02 0.07
CA GLY A 396 -31.96 15.68 -0.54
C GLY A 396 -32.50 14.93 -1.77
N PRO A 397 -31.66 14.58 -2.75
CA PRO A 397 -32.04 13.72 -3.86
C PRO A 397 -32.61 12.37 -3.45
N ALA A 398 -32.02 11.69 -2.45
CA ALA A 398 -32.54 10.41 -1.97
C ALA A 398 -33.95 10.53 -1.39
N LEU A 399 -34.20 11.60 -0.62
CA LEU A 399 -35.54 11.92 -0.10
C LEU A 399 -36.54 12.21 -1.23
N LEU A 400 -36.12 13.01 -2.22
CA LEU A 400 -36.95 13.37 -3.37
C LEU A 400 -37.31 12.13 -4.22
N ILE A 401 -36.32 11.28 -4.51
CA ILE A 401 -36.53 10.03 -5.26
C ILE A 401 -37.54 9.16 -4.50
N ALA A 402 -37.33 8.94 -3.20
CA ALA A 402 -38.23 8.11 -2.40
C ALA A 402 -39.67 8.64 -2.39
N LEU A 403 -39.86 9.96 -2.19
CA LEU A 403 -41.19 10.58 -2.24
C LEU A 403 -41.87 10.38 -3.60
N ILE A 404 -41.15 10.64 -4.69
CA ILE A 404 -41.68 10.49 -6.05
C ILE A 404 -42.06 9.04 -6.31
N THR A 405 -41.19 8.08 -5.99
CA THR A 405 -41.43 6.69 -6.36
C THR A 405 -42.46 6.02 -5.46
N VAL A 406 -42.56 6.35 -4.16
CA VAL A 406 -43.70 5.92 -3.32
C VAL A 406 -45.03 6.43 -3.91
N GLY A 407 -45.09 7.69 -4.34
CA GLY A 407 -46.27 8.25 -4.99
C GLY A 407 -46.64 7.54 -6.29
N VAL A 408 -45.65 7.30 -7.17
CA VAL A 408 -45.83 6.57 -8.44
C VAL A 408 -46.33 5.14 -8.19
N THR A 409 -45.72 4.41 -7.26
CA THR A 409 -46.16 3.06 -6.91
C THR A 409 -47.57 3.05 -6.34
N GLY A 410 -47.92 4.03 -5.50
CA GLY A 410 -49.27 4.17 -4.97
C GLY A 410 -50.32 4.36 -6.03
N ILE A 411 -50.08 5.30 -6.95
CA ILE A 411 -50.99 5.54 -8.08
C ILE A 411 -51.09 4.30 -8.98
N ALA A 412 -49.95 3.65 -9.26
CA ALA A 412 -49.90 2.45 -10.12
C ALA A 412 -50.72 1.29 -9.54
N ARG A 413 -50.65 1.06 -8.21
CA ARG A 413 -51.33 -0.04 -7.54
C ARG A 413 -52.79 0.26 -7.20
N ALA A 414 -53.08 1.45 -6.69
CA ALA A 414 -54.43 1.84 -6.27
C ALA A 414 -55.30 2.31 -7.46
N ARG A 415 -54.70 2.71 -8.58
CA ARG A 415 -55.34 3.35 -9.74
C ARG A 415 -56.11 4.64 -9.44
N HIS A 416 -55.86 5.24 -8.28
CA HIS A 416 -56.33 6.56 -7.88
C HIS A 416 -55.30 7.21 -6.96
N PHE A 417 -55.39 8.52 -6.76
CA PHE A 417 -54.50 9.27 -5.89
C PHE A 417 -55.10 9.41 -4.50
N ASP A 418 -54.50 8.71 -3.51
CA ASP A 418 -54.84 8.83 -2.10
C ASP A 418 -53.63 9.41 -1.33
N PRO A 419 -53.67 10.70 -0.93
CA PRO A 419 -52.59 11.35 -0.20
C PRO A 419 -52.28 10.72 1.15
N LEU A 420 -53.30 10.23 1.88
CA LEU A 420 -53.13 9.68 3.22
C LEU A 420 -52.47 8.30 3.15
N TRP A 421 -52.88 7.50 2.17
CA TRP A 421 -52.24 6.21 1.92
C TRP A 421 -50.77 6.38 1.49
N ILE A 422 -50.49 7.30 0.56
CA ILE A 422 -49.11 7.59 0.11
C ILE A 422 -48.24 8.07 1.28
N ALA A 423 -48.78 8.92 2.16
CA ALA A 423 -48.09 9.35 3.36
C ALA A 423 -47.81 8.18 4.32
N GLY A 424 -48.77 7.27 4.49
CA GLY A 424 -48.62 6.04 5.28
C GLY A 424 -47.51 5.14 4.75
N GLU A 425 -47.49 4.87 3.44
CA GLU A 425 -46.43 4.08 2.80
C GLU A 425 -45.05 4.74 2.92
N PHE A 426 -45.00 6.07 2.81
CA PHE A 426 -43.75 6.79 3.00
C PHE A 426 -43.21 6.67 4.44
N ILE A 427 -44.09 6.69 5.45
CA ILE A 427 -43.73 6.42 6.85
C ILE A 427 -43.23 4.98 7.01
N VAL A 428 -43.94 4.00 6.45
CA VAL A 428 -43.51 2.59 6.45
C VAL A 428 -42.11 2.45 5.85
N TRP A 429 -41.85 3.13 4.74
CA TRP A 429 -40.55 3.14 4.09
C TRP A 429 -39.44 3.73 4.99
N ILE A 430 -39.68 4.86 5.65
CA ILE A 430 -38.71 5.45 6.61
C ILE A 430 -38.41 4.48 7.77
N VAL A 431 -39.43 3.86 8.34
CA VAL A 431 -39.27 2.88 9.42
C VAL A 431 -38.50 1.66 8.92
N THR A 432 -38.76 1.22 7.70
CA THR A 432 -38.03 0.11 7.06
C THR A 432 -36.55 0.47 6.90
N VAL A 433 -36.22 1.66 6.41
CA VAL A 433 -34.83 2.15 6.32
C VAL A 433 -34.15 2.13 7.69
N LEU A 434 -34.85 2.56 8.74
CA LEU A 434 -34.34 2.55 10.11
C LEU A 434 -34.08 1.13 10.62
N ALA A 435 -35.00 0.20 10.38
CA ALA A 435 -34.86 -1.20 10.77
C ALA A 435 -33.72 -1.90 10.00
N ILE A 436 -33.56 -1.61 8.70
CA ILE A 436 -32.44 -2.11 7.87
C ILE A 436 -31.11 -1.58 8.41
N PHE A 437 -31.04 -0.28 8.72
CA PHE A 437 -29.88 0.31 9.38
C PHE A 437 -29.58 -0.39 10.71
N GLY A 438 -30.58 -0.57 11.57
CA GLY A 438 -30.42 -1.23 12.87
C GLY A 438 -29.89 -2.66 12.73
N ALA A 439 -30.45 -3.45 11.81
CA ALA A 439 -30.00 -4.81 11.54
C ALA A 439 -28.56 -4.84 11.01
N GLY A 440 -28.23 -3.99 10.04
CA GLY A 440 -26.87 -3.89 9.50
C GLY A 440 -25.86 -3.43 10.55
N TYR A 441 -26.25 -2.50 11.42
CA TYR A 441 -25.43 -2.01 12.53
C TYR A 441 -25.17 -3.11 13.57
N VAL A 442 -26.17 -3.92 13.92
CA VAL A 442 -26.00 -5.08 14.81
C VAL A 442 -25.01 -6.09 14.21
N MET A 443 -25.07 -6.31 12.90
CA MET A 443 -24.19 -7.27 12.20
C MET A 443 -22.74 -6.80 12.04
N THR A 444 -22.52 -5.49 11.88
CA THR A 444 -21.20 -4.96 11.47
C THR A 444 -20.55 -4.06 12.51
N ARG A 445 -21.33 -3.47 13.42
CA ARG A 445 -20.94 -2.35 14.30
C ARG A 445 -20.42 -1.13 13.51
N GLU A 446 -20.73 -1.06 12.22
CA GLU A 446 -20.36 0.00 11.31
C GLU A 446 -21.61 0.56 10.61
N GLY A 447 -21.48 1.74 9.99
CA GLY A 447 -22.56 2.38 9.24
C GLY A 447 -23.24 3.53 9.99
N ASN A 448 -23.96 4.35 9.24
CA ASN A 448 -24.73 5.49 9.75
C ASN A 448 -26.11 5.47 9.08
N TYR A 449 -27.17 5.76 9.84
CA TYR A 449 -28.54 5.89 9.33
C TYR A 449 -28.61 6.74 8.06
N THR A 450 -27.97 7.91 8.02
CA THR A 450 -28.04 8.81 6.85
C THR A 450 -27.44 8.17 5.60
N LYS A 451 -26.37 7.38 5.75
CA LYS A 451 -25.73 6.66 4.65
C LYS A 451 -26.65 5.55 4.13
N THR A 452 -27.28 4.80 5.04
CA THR A 452 -28.27 3.79 4.69
C THR A 452 -29.49 4.41 4.02
N PHE A 453 -29.97 5.56 4.52
CA PHE A 453 -31.06 6.33 3.94
C PHE A 453 -30.76 6.74 2.49
N ARG A 454 -29.56 7.25 2.20
CA ARG A 454 -29.17 7.59 0.82
C ARG A 454 -29.16 6.37 -0.10
N ALA A 455 -28.51 5.30 0.35
CA ALA A 455 -28.41 4.08 -0.44
C ALA A 455 -29.79 3.49 -0.76
N LEU A 456 -30.68 3.43 0.23
CA LEU A 456 -32.04 2.90 0.05
C LEU A 456 -32.94 3.86 -0.72
N GLY A 457 -32.79 5.17 -0.57
CA GLY A 457 -33.50 6.16 -1.37
C GLY A 457 -33.16 6.06 -2.85
N PHE A 458 -31.87 5.88 -3.19
CA PHE A 458 -31.45 5.65 -4.57
C PHE A 458 -31.82 4.25 -5.08
N ALA A 459 -31.83 3.21 -4.24
CA ALA A 459 -32.38 1.90 -4.62
C ALA A 459 -33.87 1.99 -4.97
N HIS A 460 -34.60 2.91 -4.31
CA HIS A 460 -36.03 3.13 -4.56
C HIS A 460 -36.32 3.73 -5.94
N SER A 461 -35.31 4.18 -6.70
CA SER A 461 -35.50 4.69 -8.06
C SER A 461 -36.02 3.63 -9.03
N ILE A 462 -35.79 2.34 -8.76
CA ILE A 462 -36.29 1.21 -9.57
C ILE A 462 -37.80 1.22 -9.68
N TYR A 463 -38.50 1.63 -8.62
CA TYR A 463 -39.95 1.65 -8.60
C TYR A 463 -40.57 2.70 -9.52
N ILE A 464 -39.77 3.56 -10.17
CA ILE A 464 -40.27 4.40 -11.26
C ILE A 464 -40.84 3.55 -12.42
N ILE A 465 -40.34 2.32 -12.59
CA ILE A 465 -40.81 1.37 -13.62
C ILE A 465 -42.27 0.95 -13.36
N GLU A 466 -42.78 1.06 -12.12
CA GLU A 466 -44.18 0.77 -11.78
C GLU A 466 -45.16 1.65 -12.56
N ALA A 467 -44.74 2.83 -13.04
CA ALA A 467 -45.57 3.66 -13.92
C ALA A 467 -45.97 2.94 -15.23
N VAL A 468 -45.16 1.99 -15.70
CA VAL A 468 -45.47 1.17 -16.89
C VAL A 468 -46.69 0.28 -16.64
N ALA A 469 -46.95 -0.15 -15.39
CA ALA A 469 -48.08 -0.99 -15.03
C ALA A 469 -49.45 -0.31 -15.30
N LEU A 470 -49.49 1.02 -15.37
CA LEU A 470 -50.71 1.77 -15.68
C LEU A 470 -51.22 1.52 -17.12
N PHE A 471 -50.32 1.22 -18.04
CA PHE A 471 -50.61 1.11 -19.47
C PHE A 471 -50.31 -0.28 -20.04
N TRP A 472 -49.65 -1.15 -19.28
CA TRP A 472 -49.26 -2.48 -19.73
C TRP A 472 -50.39 -3.51 -19.54
N PRO A 473 -50.60 -4.45 -20.49
CA PRO A 473 -51.67 -5.46 -20.39
C PRO A 473 -51.53 -6.43 -19.21
N LEU A 474 -50.31 -6.62 -18.71
CA LEU A 474 -49.97 -7.55 -17.61
C LEU A 474 -49.29 -6.82 -16.45
N PRO A 475 -49.99 -5.93 -15.72
CA PRO A 475 -49.39 -5.10 -14.67
C PRO A 475 -48.69 -5.93 -13.58
N GLU A 476 -49.19 -7.13 -13.29
CA GLU A 476 -48.59 -8.07 -12.33
C GLU A 476 -47.14 -8.44 -12.65
N VAL A 477 -46.78 -8.53 -13.94
CA VAL A 477 -45.41 -8.80 -14.36
C VAL A 477 -44.50 -7.62 -14.03
N VAL A 478 -45.00 -6.39 -14.22
CA VAL A 478 -44.27 -5.16 -13.89
C VAL A 478 -44.06 -5.06 -12.38
N HIS A 479 -45.10 -5.32 -11.58
CA HIS A 479 -45.03 -5.33 -10.12
C HIS A 479 -44.01 -6.37 -9.60
N LEU A 480 -44.03 -7.58 -10.17
CA LEU A 480 -43.11 -8.65 -9.79
C LEU A 480 -41.65 -8.28 -10.12
N LEU A 481 -41.40 -7.77 -11.33
CA LEU A 481 -40.06 -7.35 -11.76
C LEU A 481 -39.53 -6.19 -10.89
N ALA A 482 -40.35 -5.16 -10.67
CA ALA A 482 -39.98 -4.03 -9.82
C ALA A 482 -39.66 -4.48 -8.39
N THR A 483 -40.41 -5.45 -7.86
CA THR A 483 -40.17 -6.02 -6.52
C THR A 483 -38.86 -6.79 -6.44
N VAL A 484 -38.57 -7.67 -7.41
CA VAL A 484 -37.35 -8.48 -7.44
C VAL A 484 -36.11 -7.59 -7.60
N VAL A 485 -36.12 -6.68 -8.57
CA VAL A 485 -34.98 -5.78 -8.83
C VAL A 485 -34.82 -4.78 -7.68
N GLY A 486 -35.93 -4.29 -7.12
CA GLY A 486 -35.94 -3.42 -5.94
C GLY A 486 -35.30 -4.08 -4.72
N LEU A 487 -35.60 -5.35 -4.46
CA LEU A 487 -34.95 -6.14 -3.39
C LEU A 487 -33.45 -6.29 -3.61
N LEU A 488 -33.01 -6.57 -4.84
CA LEU A 488 -31.58 -6.68 -5.17
C LEU A 488 -30.84 -5.35 -4.98
N ALA A 489 -31.46 -4.24 -5.39
CA ALA A 489 -30.88 -2.91 -5.20
C ALA A 489 -30.86 -2.47 -3.75
N ALA A 490 -31.94 -2.73 -2.99
CA ALA A 490 -31.98 -2.48 -1.56
C ALA A 490 -30.90 -3.29 -0.83
N TRP A 491 -30.69 -4.54 -1.26
CA TRP A 491 -29.61 -5.40 -0.75
C TRP A 491 -28.23 -4.82 -1.05
N LEU A 492 -27.95 -4.47 -2.31
CA LEU A 492 -26.66 -3.92 -2.69
C LEU A 492 -26.39 -2.58 -1.99
N GLY A 493 -27.39 -1.70 -1.94
CA GLY A 493 -27.31 -0.41 -1.25
C GLY A 493 -27.07 -0.55 0.25
N ALA A 494 -27.84 -1.43 0.92
CA ALA A 494 -27.65 -1.70 2.34
C ALA A 494 -26.27 -2.30 2.64
N ALA A 495 -25.79 -3.23 1.79
CA ALA A 495 -24.47 -3.84 1.94
C ALA A 495 -23.34 -2.82 1.81
N VAL A 496 -23.47 -1.86 0.89
CA VAL A 496 -22.51 -0.77 0.72
C VAL A 496 -22.57 0.20 1.90
N ALA A 497 -23.76 0.62 2.33
CA ALA A 497 -23.93 1.57 3.43
C ALA A 497 -23.42 1.05 4.78
N THR A 498 -23.56 -0.26 5.01
CA THR A 498 -23.16 -0.93 6.26
C THR A 498 -21.80 -1.64 6.16
N LYS A 499 -21.13 -1.53 5.00
CA LYS A 499 -19.81 -2.13 4.74
C LYS A 499 -19.73 -3.64 5.02
N THR A 500 -20.82 -4.38 4.81
CA THR A 500 -20.82 -5.84 5.01
C THR A 500 -19.85 -6.55 4.07
N ARG A 501 -19.11 -7.54 4.58
CA ARG A 501 -18.19 -8.39 3.82
C ARG A 501 -18.44 -9.87 4.11
N GLY A 502 -18.09 -10.73 3.15
CA GLY A 502 -18.11 -12.19 3.30
C GLY A 502 -19.53 -12.74 3.58
N VAL A 503 -19.63 -13.71 4.50
CA VAL A 503 -20.89 -14.39 4.86
C VAL A 503 -21.98 -13.42 5.30
N ARG A 504 -21.62 -12.29 5.92
CA ARG A 504 -22.60 -11.28 6.36
C ARG A 504 -23.34 -10.63 5.19
N THR A 505 -22.68 -10.48 4.04
CA THR A 505 -23.31 -9.96 2.82
C THR A 505 -24.35 -10.94 2.25
N LEU A 506 -24.11 -12.25 2.39
CA LEU A 506 -25.01 -13.31 1.93
C LEU A 506 -26.25 -13.50 2.84
N LEU A 507 -26.14 -13.15 4.12
CA LEU A 507 -27.27 -13.19 5.07
C LEU A 507 -28.15 -11.94 5.00
N LEU A 508 -27.60 -10.82 4.53
CA LEU A 508 -28.31 -9.54 4.43
C LEU A 508 -29.63 -9.59 3.65
N PRO A 509 -29.78 -10.28 2.48
CA PRO A 509 -31.05 -10.29 1.77
C PRO A 509 -32.15 -11.02 2.56
N VAL A 510 -31.82 -12.07 3.31
CA VAL A 510 -32.79 -12.75 4.19
C VAL A 510 -33.24 -11.81 5.30
N VAL A 511 -32.30 -11.12 5.94
CA VAL A 511 -32.59 -10.12 6.98
C VAL A 511 -33.44 -8.98 6.42
N LEU A 512 -33.14 -8.49 5.21
CA LEU A 512 -33.91 -7.45 4.54
C LEU A 512 -35.35 -7.89 4.28
N ILE A 513 -35.56 -9.10 3.75
CA ILE A 513 -36.90 -9.64 3.52
C ILE A 513 -37.68 -9.72 4.83
N VAL A 514 -37.07 -10.27 5.89
CA VAL A 514 -37.72 -10.37 7.21
C VAL A 514 -38.06 -8.98 7.75
N VAL A 515 -37.14 -8.03 7.67
CA VAL A 515 -37.34 -6.65 8.14
C VAL A 515 -38.45 -5.96 7.35
N ILE A 516 -38.46 -6.08 6.02
CA ILE A 516 -39.48 -5.48 5.16
C ILE A 516 -40.85 -6.08 5.49
N VAL A 517 -40.99 -7.41 5.50
CA VAL A 517 -42.26 -8.08 5.81
C VAL A 517 -42.76 -7.69 7.19
N LEU A 518 -41.90 -7.79 8.22
CA LEU A 518 -42.28 -7.48 9.59
C LEU A 518 -42.67 -6.01 9.76
N THR A 519 -41.92 -5.10 9.15
CA THR A 519 -42.22 -3.66 9.23
C THR A 519 -43.51 -3.32 8.51
N THR A 520 -43.72 -3.80 7.28
CA THR A 520 -44.96 -3.56 6.52
C THR A 520 -46.17 -4.16 7.23
N THR A 521 -46.08 -5.37 7.76
CA THR A 521 -47.20 -6.01 8.48
C THR A 521 -47.52 -5.30 9.80
N VAL A 522 -46.51 -5.01 10.62
CA VAL A 522 -46.73 -4.37 11.94
C VAL A 522 -47.21 -2.93 11.79
N VAL A 523 -46.53 -2.13 10.96
CA VAL A 523 -46.92 -0.72 10.76
C VAL A 523 -48.26 -0.65 10.05
N GLY A 524 -48.52 -1.52 9.06
CA GLY A 524 -49.82 -1.61 8.40
C GLY A 524 -50.95 -1.94 9.38
N ALA A 525 -50.76 -2.90 10.29
CA ALA A 525 -51.73 -3.23 11.33
C ALA A 525 -51.98 -2.06 12.31
N LEU A 526 -50.92 -1.34 12.70
CA LEU A 526 -51.04 -0.15 13.56
C LEU A 526 -51.80 0.98 12.87
N LEU A 527 -51.52 1.24 11.59
CA LEU A 527 -52.22 2.24 10.80
C LEU A 527 -53.70 1.88 10.61
N ALA A 528 -54.00 0.61 10.30
CA ALA A 528 -55.37 0.12 10.20
C ALA A 528 -56.14 0.21 11.52
N GLY A 529 -55.47 -0.05 12.65
CA GLY A 529 -56.05 0.13 13.98
C GLY A 529 -56.32 1.61 14.31
N ALA A 530 -55.40 2.50 13.92
CA ALA A 530 -55.53 3.93 14.10
C ALA A 530 -56.68 4.52 13.26
N THR A 531 -56.81 4.11 11.99
CA THR A 531 -57.92 4.54 11.13
C THR A 531 -59.26 4.03 11.65
N PHE A 532 -59.35 2.76 12.07
CA PHE A 532 -60.55 2.22 12.69
C PHE A 532 -60.96 2.99 13.97
N THR A 533 -59.99 3.35 14.80
CA THR A 533 -60.22 4.14 16.02
C THR A 533 -60.70 5.54 15.69
N ALA A 534 -60.06 6.20 14.72
CA ALA A 534 -60.46 7.52 14.25
C ALA A 534 -61.89 7.51 13.68
N ASP A 535 -62.21 6.57 12.80
CA ASP A 535 -63.54 6.42 12.21
C ASP A 535 -64.62 6.19 13.27
N THR A 536 -64.31 5.37 14.29
CA THR A 536 -65.22 5.10 15.41
C THR A 536 -65.48 6.35 16.24
N LEU A 537 -64.44 7.15 16.53
CA LEU A 537 -64.56 8.41 17.26
C LEU A 537 -65.35 9.47 16.45
N LEU A 538 -65.08 9.59 15.16
CA LEU A 538 -65.78 10.53 14.28
C LEU A 538 -67.27 10.18 14.16
N ARG A 539 -67.61 8.88 14.06
CA ARG A 539 -69.01 8.40 14.08
C ARG A 539 -69.68 8.66 15.42
N ALA A 540 -68.98 8.46 16.54
CA ALA A 540 -69.49 8.76 17.88
C ALA A 540 -69.76 10.27 18.09
N LEU A 541 -69.04 11.14 17.36
CA LEU A 541 -69.25 12.59 17.33
C LEU A 541 -70.31 13.05 16.32
N GLY A 542 -71.04 12.12 15.69
CA GLY A 542 -72.13 12.42 14.75
C GLY A 542 -71.68 12.91 13.38
N MET A 543 -70.39 12.82 13.06
CA MET A 543 -69.86 13.16 11.74
C MET A 543 -70.00 11.94 10.81
N ARG A 544 -70.47 12.16 9.58
CA ARG A 544 -70.41 11.14 8.53
C ARG A 544 -68.97 11.07 8.02
N VAL A 545 -68.33 9.93 8.25
CA VAL A 545 -67.03 9.55 7.69
C VAL A 545 -67.24 8.85 6.35
#